data_AF-A0A9E7BB53-F1
#
_entry.id   AF-A0A9E7BB53-F1
#
_cell.length_a   1.000
_cell.length_b   1.000
_cell.length_c   1.000
_cell.angle_alpha   90.00
_cell.angle_beta   90.00
_cell.angle_gamma   90.00
#
_symmetry.space_group_name_H-M   'P 1'
#
loop_
_entity.id
_entity.type
_entity.pdbx_description
1 polymer ?
#
loop_
_entity_poly.entity_id
_entity_poly.type
_entity_poly.pdbx_seq_one_letter_code
_entity_poly.pdbx_strand_id
1 'polypeptide(L)'
;EDHYGQRPLVYTTPDFYKDTDLGRLRAEFWLRAVADHPSNVYSGQAWTFWQYTGTGAIPGIPGKVDINAFRGSPADWARWLAARRQ
;
A
#
# COMPACT_ATOMS: atom_id res chain seq x y z
N GLU A 1 4.69 -17.72 -0.05
CA GLU A 1 3.22 -17.87 -0.13
C GLU A 1 2.78 -19.18 0.54
N ASP A 2 3.68 -20.17 0.55
CA ASP A 2 3.52 -21.55 1.02
C ASP A 2 2.84 -21.74 2.39
N HIS A 3 3.07 -20.84 3.35
CA HIS A 3 2.49 -20.99 4.69
C HIS A 3 1.05 -20.46 4.80
N TYR A 4 0.74 -19.34 4.13
CA TYR A 4 -0.56 -18.66 4.27
C TYR A 4 -1.44 -18.77 3.00
N GLY A 5 -0.94 -19.41 1.94
CA GLY A 5 -1.63 -19.52 0.64
C GLY A 5 -1.86 -18.19 -0.06
N GLN A 6 -1.18 -17.12 0.37
CA GLN A 6 -1.49 -15.75 -0.01
C GLN A 6 -0.25 -14.99 -0.47
N ARG A 7 -0.40 -14.24 -1.57
CA ARG A 7 0.63 -13.32 -2.06
C ARG A 7 0.87 -12.19 -1.05
N PRO A 8 2.13 -11.94 -0.65
CA PRO A 8 2.43 -10.87 0.30
C PRO A 8 2.20 -9.48 -0.30
N LEU A 9 1.75 -8.58 0.56
CA LEU A 9 1.71 -7.14 0.33
C LEU A 9 2.86 -6.49 1.11
N VAL A 10 3.73 -5.77 0.41
CA VAL A 10 4.94 -5.18 0.99
C VAL A 10 4.70 -3.70 1.28
N TYR A 11 4.75 -3.33 2.56
CA TYR A 11 4.75 -1.94 2.98
C TYR A 11 6.17 -1.38 3.00
N THR A 12 6.35 -0.13 2.52
CA THR A 12 7.67 0.51 2.51
C THR A 12 7.59 2.05 2.49
N THR A 13 8.72 2.69 2.77
CA THR A 13 8.93 4.14 2.69
C THR A 13 9.81 4.50 1.49
N PRO A 14 9.82 5.77 1.03
CA PRO A 14 10.55 6.15 -0.18
C PRO A 14 12.05 5.84 -0.09
N ASP A 15 12.68 6.20 1.03
CA ASP A 15 14.13 6.00 1.23
C ASP A 15 14.47 4.52 1.25
N PHE A 16 13.74 3.72 2.05
CA PHE A 16 14.00 2.29 2.13
C PHE A 16 13.79 1.57 0.80
N TYR A 17 12.73 1.92 0.07
CA TYR A 17 12.45 1.35 -1.26
C TYR A 17 13.61 1.61 -2.22
N LYS A 18 14.14 2.85 -2.22
CA LYS A 18 15.25 3.25 -3.06
C LYS A 18 16.56 2.58 -2.63
N ASP A 19 16.88 2.61 -1.35
CA ASP A 19 18.16 2.14 -0.81
C ASP A 19 18.33 0.62 -0.92
N THR A 20 17.23 -0.12 -1.01
CA THR A 20 17.23 -1.58 -1.12
C THR A 20 16.87 -2.10 -2.52
N ASP A 21 16.62 -1.21 -3.48
CA ASP A 21 16.17 -1.55 -4.83
C ASP A 21 14.94 -2.49 -4.81
N LEU A 22 14.00 -2.18 -3.92
CA LEU A 22 12.89 -3.07 -3.57
C LEU A 22 11.92 -3.27 -4.75
N GLY A 23 11.94 -2.39 -5.74
CA GLY A 23 11.14 -2.48 -6.97
C GLY A 23 11.42 -3.73 -7.80
N ARG A 24 12.56 -4.41 -7.60
CA ARG A 24 12.85 -5.71 -8.24
C ARG A 24 12.02 -6.85 -7.67
N LEU A 25 11.47 -6.69 -6.46
CA LEU A 25 10.67 -7.72 -5.82
C LEU A 25 9.34 -7.86 -6.55
N ARG A 26 9.02 -9.09 -6.97
CA ARG A 26 7.72 -9.43 -7.55
C ARG A 26 6.65 -9.55 -6.46
N ALA A 27 6.26 -8.42 -5.87
CA ALA A 27 5.21 -8.33 -4.85
C ALA A 27 4.13 -7.29 -5.23
N GLU A 28 3.05 -7.28 -4.46
CA GLU A 28 2.18 -6.10 -4.40
C GLU A 28 2.74 -5.12 -3.37
N PHE A 29 2.49 -3.83 -3.58
CA PHE A 29 3.06 -2.78 -2.74
C PHE A 29 1.98 -1.94 -2.05
N TRP A 30 2.23 -1.68 -0.78
CA TRP A 30 1.57 -0.66 0.03
C TRP A 30 2.59 0.47 0.26
N LEU A 31 2.50 1.52 -0.55
CA LEU A 31 3.51 2.57 -0.56
C LEU A 31 3.11 3.69 0.39
N ARG A 32 4.04 4.10 1.27
CA ARG A 32 3.90 5.36 2.00
C ARG A 32 4.39 6.52 1.15
N ALA A 33 3.53 7.49 0.89
CA ALA A 33 3.87 8.72 0.19
C ALA A 33 3.00 9.86 0.74
N VAL A 34 3.49 10.58 1.74
CA VAL A 34 2.67 11.60 2.43
C VAL A 34 2.87 13.02 1.90
N ALA A 35 3.94 13.24 1.12
CA ALA A 35 4.27 14.55 0.55
C ALA A 35 3.77 14.71 -0.89
N ASP A 36 3.58 13.62 -1.63
CA ASP A 36 3.15 13.62 -3.02
C ASP A 36 2.52 12.25 -3.40
N HIS A 37 1.88 12.17 -4.55
CA HIS A 37 1.27 10.95 -5.08
C HIS A 37 2.33 9.85 -5.34
N PRO A 38 2.03 8.57 -5.07
CA PRO A 38 3.03 7.49 -5.21
C PRO A 38 3.62 7.36 -6.62
N SER A 39 2.88 7.72 -7.68
CA SER A 39 3.41 7.70 -9.05
C SER A 39 4.58 8.66 -9.28
N ASN A 40 4.68 9.73 -8.48
CA ASN A 40 5.77 10.71 -8.56
C ASN A 40 6.95 10.28 -7.67
N VAL A 41 6.64 9.68 -6.52
CA VAL A 41 7.64 9.24 -5.52
C VAL A 41 8.33 7.93 -5.92
N TYR A 42 7.58 7.01 -6.53
CA TYR A 42 8.03 5.67 -6.93
C TYR A 42 7.83 5.48 -8.43
N SER A 43 8.71 6.10 -9.24
CA SER A 43 8.59 6.11 -10.70
C SER A 43 8.44 4.70 -11.28
N GLY A 44 7.35 4.48 -12.03
CA GLY A 44 7.05 3.20 -12.68
C GLY A 44 6.55 2.09 -11.75
N GLN A 45 6.49 2.31 -10.43
CA GLN A 45 6.08 1.27 -9.48
C GLN A 45 4.54 1.23 -9.33
N ALA A 46 3.96 0.07 -9.63
CA ALA A 46 2.57 -0.20 -9.32
C ALA A 46 2.36 -0.32 -7.80
N TRP A 47 1.22 0.16 -7.31
CA TRP A 47 0.84 0.10 -5.91
C TRP A 47 -0.60 -0.37 -5.75
N THR A 48 -0.85 -1.19 -4.73
CA THR A 48 -2.19 -1.68 -4.34
C THR A 48 -2.80 -0.78 -3.27
N PHE A 49 -1.98 -0.34 -2.31
CA PHE A 49 -2.39 0.62 -1.29
C PHE A 49 -1.43 1.79 -1.23
N TRP A 50 -1.97 2.93 -0.83
CA TRP A 50 -1.22 4.16 -0.62
C TRP A 50 -1.52 4.69 0.77
N GLN A 51 -0.50 4.80 1.63
CA GLN A 51 -0.58 5.60 2.85
C GLN A 51 -0.33 7.06 2.50
N TYR A 52 -1.38 7.87 2.49
CA TYR A 52 -1.32 9.28 2.05
C TYR A 52 -1.19 10.26 3.21
N THR A 53 -1.42 9.82 4.44
CA THR A 53 -1.17 10.62 5.64
C THR A 53 -0.87 9.73 6.82
N GLY A 54 0.03 10.17 7.70
CA GLY A 54 0.26 9.59 9.03
C GLY A 54 -0.23 10.49 10.17
N THR A 55 -0.96 11.54 9.84
CA THR A 55 -1.49 12.52 10.80
C THR A 55 -2.97 12.77 10.59
N GLY A 56 -3.68 11.78 10.05
CA GLY A 56 -5.11 11.84 9.85
C GLY A 56 -5.87 11.96 11.17
N ALA A 57 -7.07 12.54 11.11
CA ALA A 57 -8.03 12.57 12.20
C ALA A 57 -9.33 11.94 11.70
N ILE A 58 -9.78 10.88 12.37
CA ILE A 58 -11.00 10.15 12.03
C ILE A 58 -11.91 10.13 13.27
N PRO A 59 -13.18 10.55 13.17
CA PRO A 59 -14.12 10.46 14.28
C PRO A 59 -14.16 9.03 14.85
N GLY A 60 -14.00 8.91 16.17
CA GLY A 60 -13.95 7.63 16.87
C GLY A 60 -12.55 7.04 17.05
N ILE A 61 -11.51 7.64 16.45
CA ILE A 61 -10.11 7.25 16.68
C ILE A 61 -9.40 8.37 17.45
N PRO A 62 -9.01 8.14 18.72
CA PRO A 62 -8.23 9.12 19.48
C PRO A 62 -6.83 9.31 18.89
N GLY A 63 -6.42 10.56 18.70
CA GLY A 63 -5.08 10.91 18.24
C GLY A 63 -4.90 10.86 16.72
N LYS A 64 -3.64 10.91 16.28
CA LYS A 64 -3.25 10.86 14.86
C LYS A 64 -3.29 9.42 14.36
N VAL A 65 -3.84 9.22 13.17
CA VAL A 65 -3.93 7.90 12.53
C VAL A 65 -3.46 7.92 11.08
N ASP A 66 -2.89 6.81 10.64
CA ASP A 66 -2.55 6.59 9.24
C ASP A 66 -3.84 6.41 8.41
N ILE A 67 -3.97 7.14 7.31
CA ILE A 67 -5.08 6.94 6.37
C ILE A 67 -4.54 6.47 5.03
N ASN A 68 -5.25 5.48 4.48
CA ASN A 68 -4.82 4.73 3.31
C ASN A 68 -5.91 4.72 2.23
N ALA A 69 -5.48 4.66 0.98
CA ALA A 69 -6.35 4.47 -0.17
C ALA A 69 -6.01 3.15 -0.87
N PHE A 70 -7.04 2.42 -1.30
CA PHE A 70 -6.90 1.28 -2.20
C PHE A 70 -6.88 1.76 -3.66
N ARG A 71 -6.04 1.18 -4.51
CA ARG A 71 -6.04 1.47 -5.95
C ARG A 71 -7.20 0.76 -6.62
N GLY A 72 -8.31 1.46 -6.78
CA GLY A 72 -9.41 1.00 -7.63
C GLY A 72 -10.79 1.42 -7.12
N SER A 73 -11.80 0.93 -7.83
CA SER A 73 -13.20 1.08 -7.45
C SER A 73 -13.60 0.10 -6.34
N PRO A 74 -14.77 0.28 -5.71
CA PRO A 74 -15.35 -0.72 -4.80
C PRO A 74 -15.50 -2.12 -5.43
N ALA A 75 -15.73 -2.19 -6.76
CA ALA A 75 -15.79 -3.47 -7.48
C ALA A 75 -14.39 -4.12 -7.60
N ASP A 76 -13.35 -3.32 -7.83
CA ASP A 76 -11.96 -3.80 -7.80
C ASP A 76 -11.59 -4.32 -6.41
N TRP A 77 -12.00 -3.61 -5.36
CA TRP A 77 -11.82 -4.02 -3.97
C TRP A 77 -12.47 -5.37 -3.68
N ALA A 78 -13.74 -5.55 -4.07
CA ALA A 78 -14.45 -6.80 -3.88
C ALA A 78 -13.77 -7.98 -4.60
N ARG A 79 -13.30 -7.77 -5.84
CA ARG A 79 -12.51 -8.77 -6.59
C ARG A 79 -11.18 -9.08 -5.90
N TRP A 80 -10.46 -8.05 -5.45
CA TRP A 80 -9.18 -8.21 -4.78
C TRP A 80 -9.32 -9.02 -3.48
N LEU A 81 -10.36 -8.76 -2.69
CA LEU A 81 -10.70 -9.54 -1.49
C LEU A 81 -11.10 -10.97 -1.81
N ALA A 82 -11.96 -11.19 -2.81
CA ALA A 82 -12.44 -12.51 -3.17
C ALA A 82 -11.29 -13.46 -3.57
N ALA A 83 -10.28 -12.92 -4.26
CA ALA A 83 -9.08 -13.68 -4.64
C ALA A 83 -8.15 -14.03 -3.45
N ARG A 84 -8.46 -13.56 -2.23
CA ARG A 84 -7.61 -13.68 -1.02
C ARG A 84 -8.35 -14.27 0.18
N ARG A 85 -9.60 -14.70 -0.02
CA ARG A 85 -10.34 -15.45 0.99
C ARG A 85 -9.78 -16.86 1.05
N GLN A 86 -9.28 -17.23 2.23
CA GLN A 86 -8.99 -18.62 2.59
C GLN A 86 -10.28 -19.41 2.70
#